data_AF-A0A1G4Z490-F1
#
_entry.id   AF-A0A1G4Z490-F1
#
_cell.length_a   1.000
_cell.length_b   1.000
_cell.length_c   1.000
_cell.angle_alpha   90.00
_cell.angle_beta   90.00
_cell.angle_gamma   90.00
#
_symmetry.space_group_name_H-M   'P 1'
#
loop_
_entity.id
_entity.type
_entity.pdbx_description
1 polymer ?
#
loop_
_entity_poly.entity_id
_entity_poly.type
_entity_poly.pdbx_seq_one_letter_code
_entity_poly.pdbx_strand_id
1 'polypeptide(L)'
;MSYPPRPQLAPGSVLRELQAAAAVRRAARIRVADAVADAVAEPDGTDHDSGLDVGDRRRAFATATARWVHLIKLAAAAGHPVSDIARAAGVAPSSIHYRLRPGRANTPEGP
;
A
#
# COMPACT_ATOMS: atom_id res chain seq x y z
N MET A 1 28.38 -23.48 -7.64
CA MET A 1 26.98 -23.08 -7.93
C MET A 1 26.85 -21.58 -7.64
N SER A 2 26.96 -20.75 -8.68
CA SER A 2 26.81 -19.31 -8.56
C SER A 2 25.33 -18.95 -8.65
N TYR A 3 24.76 -18.41 -7.57
CA TYR A 3 23.46 -17.75 -7.63
C TYR A 3 23.57 -16.57 -8.61
N PRO A 4 22.65 -16.38 -9.56
CA PRO A 4 22.65 -15.18 -10.37
C PRO A 4 22.46 -13.96 -9.44
N PRO A 5 23.19 -12.85 -9.66
CA PRO A 5 22.95 -11.64 -8.91
C PRO A 5 21.49 -11.23 -9.14
N ARG A 6 20.73 -11.05 -8.05
CA ARG A 6 19.37 -10.49 -8.14
C ARG A 6 19.46 -9.20 -8.97
N PRO A 7 18.57 -8.97 -9.94
CA PRO A 7 18.55 -7.72 -10.68
C PRO A 7 18.43 -6.59 -9.65
N GLN A 8 19.52 -5.87 -9.46
CA GLN A 8 19.51 -4.66 -8.66
C GLN A 8 18.61 -3.70 -9.42
N LEU A 9 17.41 -3.46 -8.89
CA LEU A 9 16.53 -2.40 -9.35
C LEU A 9 17.39 -1.13 -9.44
N ALA A 10 17.53 -0.58 -10.65
CA ALA A 10 18.31 0.61 -10.87
C ALA A 10 17.85 1.70 -9.89
N PRO A 11 18.73 2.53 -9.31
CA PRO A 11 18.35 3.49 -8.26
C PRO A 11 17.17 4.41 -8.67
N GLY A 12 17.01 4.73 -9.96
CA GLY A 12 15.88 5.50 -10.48
C GLY A 12 14.57 4.73 -10.68
N SER A 13 14.55 3.39 -10.58
CA SER A 13 13.35 2.57 -10.81
C SER A 13 12.46 2.46 -9.58
N VAL A 14 13.03 2.48 -8.37
CA VAL A 14 12.28 2.29 -7.12
C VAL A 14 11.29 3.42 -6.86
N LEU A 15 11.68 4.69 -7.11
CA LEU A 15 10.76 5.83 -6.94
C LEU A 15 9.63 5.83 -7.98
N ARG A 16 9.89 5.41 -9.22
CA ARG A 16 8.83 5.25 -10.24
C ARG A 16 7.87 4.13 -9.88
N GLU A 17 8.41 3.01 -9.39
CA GLU A 17 7.60 1.89 -8.94
C GLU A 17 6.76 2.27 -7.71
N LEU A 18 7.31 3.09 -6.81
CA LEU A 18 6.59 3.63 -5.67
C LEU A 18 5.43 4.55 -6.11
N GLN A 19 5.63 5.37 -7.14
CA GLN A 19 4.55 6.18 -7.74
C GLN A 19 3.44 5.29 -8.31
N ALA A 20 3.79 4.26 -9.07
CA ALA A 20 2.82 3.31 -9.61
C ALA A 20 2.06 2.59 -8.48
N ALA A 21 2.77 2.14 -7.44
CA ALA A 21 2.15 1.50 -6.28
C ALA A 21 1.23 2.45 -5.50
N ALA A 22 1.58 3.73 -5.39
CA ALA A 22 0.74 4.75 -4.76
C ALA A 22 -0.57 4.95 -5.54
N ALA A 23 -0.51 4.99 -6.87
CA ALA A 23 -1.70 5.08 -7.73
C ALA A 23 -2.60 3.85 -7.57
N VAL A 24 -2.03 2.63 -7.61
CA VAL A 24 -2.79 1.38 -7.40
C VAL A 24 -3.45 1.35 -6.03
N ARG A 25 -2.72 1.75 -4.98
CA ARG A 25 -3.26 1.83 -3.61
C ARG A 25 -4.43 2.82 -3.53
N ARG A 26 -4.33 3.99 -4.18
CA ARG A 26 -5.42 4.97 -4.21
C ARG A 26 -6.65 4.41 -4.92
N ALA A 27 -6.48 3.79 -6.09
CA ALA A 27 -7.56 3.15 -6.82
C ALA A 27 -8.24 2.04 -5.99
N ALA A 28 -7.44 1.19 -5.33
CA ALA A 28 -7.98 0.14 -4.46
C ALA A 28 -8.75 0.72 -3.26
N ARG A 29 -8.30 1.84 -2.68
CA ARG A 29 -9.03 2.52 -1.60
C ARG A 29 -10.39 3.04 -2.06
N ILE A 30 -10.44 3.62 -3.26
CA ILE A 30 -11.70 4.14 -3.84
C ILE A 30 -12.69 2.98 -4.01
N ARG A 31 -12.27 1.87 -4.61
CA ARG A 31 -13.14 0.68 -4.78
C ARG A 31 -13.68 0.12 -3.46
N VAL A 32 -12.87 0.14 -2.39
CA VAL A 32 -13.33 -0.23 -1.04
C VAL A 32 -14.39 0.74 -0.53
N ALA A 33 -14.19 2.05 -0.73
CA ALA A 33 -15.16 3.06 -0.31
C ALA A 33 -16.47 2.92 -1.09
N ASP A 34 -16.40 2.68 -2.39
CA ASP A 34 -17.57 2.45 -3.26
C ASP A 34 -18.34 1.20 -2.79
N ALA A 35 -17.64 0.08 -2.56
CA ALA A 35 -18.26 -1.15 -2.05
C ALA A 35 -18.98 -0.96 -0.71
N VAL A 36 -18.38 -0.17 0.18
CA VAL A 36 -18.98 0.14 1.49
C VAL A 36 -20.19 1.06 1.31
N ALA A 37 -20.15 2.02 0.39
CA ALA A 37 -21.29 2.89 0.11
C ALA A 37 -22.47 2.09 -0.45
N ASP A 38 -22.21 1.21 -1.42
CA ASP A 38 -23.21 0.32 -2.02
C ASP A 38 -23.86 -0.59 -0.96
N ALA A 39 -23.04 -1.20 -0.08
CA ALA A 39 -23.52 -2.06 1.00
C ALA A 39 -24.33 -1.33 2.09
N VAL A 40 -24.14 -0.02 2.25
CA VAL A 40 -24.93 0.80 3.19
C VAL A 40 -26.24 1.28 2.57
N ALA A 41 -26.26 1.49 1.25
CA ALA A 41 -27.44 1.96 0.52
C ALA A 41 -28.52 0.88 0.36
N GLU A 42 -28.15 -0.40 0.30
CA GLU A 42 -29.05 -1.55 0.16
C GLU A 42 -29.02 -2.43 1.43
N PRO A 43 -29.58 -1.98 2.57
CA PRO A 43 -29.52 -2.70 3.84
C PRO A 43 -30.49 -3.89 3.94
N ASP A 44 -31.45 -4.02 3.02
CA ASP A 44 -32.43 -5.11 3.06
C ASP A 44 -31.81 -6.38 2.47
N GLY A 45 -31.33 -7.20 3.41
CA GLY A 45 -30.41 -8.31 3.17
C GLY A 45 -30.95 -9.36 2.22
N THR A 46 -30.11 -9.72 1.26
CA THR A 46 -29.99 -11.09 0.71
C THR A 46 -28.76 -11.26 -0.17
N ASP A 47 -28.05 -10.18 -0.55
CA ASP A 47 -26.78 -10.32 -1.28
C ASP A 47 -25.62 -10.62 -0.32
N HIS A 48 -25.47 -11.91 -0.01
CA HIS A 48 -24.24 -12.49 0.55
C HIS A 48 -23.00 -12.06 -0.27
N ASP A 49 -23.18 -11.80 -1.56
CA ASP A 49 -22.15 -11.31 -2.48
C ASP A 49 -21.60 -9.91 -2.12
N SER A 50 -22.42 -9.00 -1.57
CA SER A 50 -21.95 -7.65 -1.20
C SER A 50 -20.91 -7.68 -0.07
N GLY A 51 -21.05 -8.60 0.89
CA GLY A 51 -20.09 -8.79 1.97
C GLY A 51 -18.76 -9.41 1.50
N LEU A 52 -18.83 -10.37 0.56
CA LEU A 52 -17.65 -10.99 -0.05
C LEU A 52 -16.89 -9.99 -0.93
N ASP A 53 -17.59 -9.16 -1.69
CA ASP A 53 -17.03 -8.11 -2.54
C ASP A 53 -16.29 -7.02 -1.73
N VAL A 54 -16.85 -6.57 -0.59
CA VAL A 54 -16.14 -5.67 0.33
C VAL A 54 -14.88 -6.34 0.91
N GLY A 55 -14.97 -7.61 1.28
CA GLY A 55 -13.85 -8.40 1.81
C GLY A 55 -12.69 -8.51 0.83
N ASP A 56 -12.97 -8.87 -0.42
CA ASP A 56 -11.96 -9.01 -1.48
C ASP A 56 -11.33 -7.67 -1.86
N ARG A 57 -12.14 -6.59 -1.94
CA ARG A 57 -11.62 -5.24 -2.19
C ARG A 57 -10.72 -4.77 -1.05
N ARG A 58 -11.06 -5.07 0.22
CA ARG A 58 -10.20 -4.79 1.38
C ARG A 58 -8.89 -5.58 1.31
N ARG A 59 -8.94 -6.84 0.90
CA ARG A 59 -7.75 -7.68 0.72
C ARG A 59 -6.82 -7.14 -0.38
N ALA A 60 -7.39 -6.73 -1.51
CA ALA A 60 -6.63 -6.08 -2.59
C ALA A 60 -5.97 -4.78 -2.13
N PHE A 61 -6.69 -3.95 -1.36
CA PHE A 61 -6.13 -2.73 -0.76
C PHE A 61 -4.99 -3.02 0.23
N ALA A 62 -5.12 -4.08 1.05
CA ALA A 62 -4.07 -4.51 1.97
C ALA A 62 -2.81 -4.95 1.21
N THR A 63 -2.95 -5.76 0.16
CA THR A 63 -1.84 -6.18 -0.71
C THR A 63 -1.15 -4.99 -1.38
N ALA A 64 -1.92 -4.05 -1.94
CA ALA A 64 -1.37 -2.82 -2.52
C ALA A 64 -0.63 -1.97 -1.49
N THR A 65 -1.16 -1.87 -0.27
CA THR A 65 -0.53 -1.15 0.85
C THR A 65 0.76 -1.82 1.28
N ALA A 66 0.80 -3.15 1.39
CA ALA A 66 2.01 -3.89 1.75
C ALA A 66 3.13 -3.65 0.73
N ARG A 67 2.83 -3.74 -0.58
CA ARG A 67 3.80 -3.42 -1.65
C ARG A 67 4.29 -1.98 -1.56
N TRP A 68 3.39 -1.02 -1.37
CA TRP A 68 3.74 0.39 -1.23
C TRP A 68 4.65 0.65 0.00
N VAL A 69 4.38 0.03 1.15
CA VAL A 69 5.25 0.10 2.34
C VAL A 69 6.62 -0.54 2.07
N HIS A 70 6.65 -1.68 1.38
CA HIS A 70 7.89 -2.34 1.01
C HIS A 70 8.79 -1.44 0.14
N LEU A 71 8.21 -0.78 -0.87
CA LEU A 71 8.94 0.15 -1.74
C LEU A 71 9.44 1.39 -1.01
N ILE A 72 8.71 1.90 0.00
CA ILE A 72 9.21 2.98 0.87
C ILE A 72 10.47 2.54 1.61
N LYS A 73 10.47 1.32 2.17
CA LYS A 73 11.64 0.78 2.88
C LYS A 73 12.83 0.55 1.94
N LEU A 74 12.58 0.03 0.74
CA LEU A 74 13.62 -0.13 -0.28
C LEU A 74 14.19 1.22 -0.71
N ALA A 75 13.35 2.23 -0.94
CA ALA A 75 13.82 3.56 -1.32
C ALA A 75 14.68 4.21 -0.22
N ALA A 76 14.28 4.04 1.05
CA ALA A 76 15.07 4.51 2.19
C ALA A 76 16.42 3.76 2.30
N ALA A 77 16.42 2.44 2.11
CA ALA A 77 17.64 1.62 2.12
C ALA A 77 18.59 1.95 0.95
N ALA A 78 18.04 2.38 -0.19
CA ALA A 78 18.80 2.88 -1.33
C ALA A 78 19.32 4.32 -1.14
N GLY A 79 19.04 4.96 0.01
CA GLY A 79 19.56 6.28 0.35
C GLY A 79 18.79 7.46 -0.27
N HIS A 80 17.59 7.24 -0.81
CA HIS A 80 16.78 8.34 -1.33
C HIS A 80 16.34 9.29 -0.20
N PRO A 81 16.31 10.60 -0.45
CA PRO A 81 15.87 11.57 0.55
C PRO A 81 14.37 11.40 0.84
N VAL A 82 13.97 11.61 2.09
CA VAL A 82 12.59 11.44 2.56
C VAL A 82 11.60 12.29 1.76
N SER A 83 12.01 13.49 1.33
CA SER A 83 11.19 14.38 0.49
C SER A 83 10.81 13.74 -0.84
N ASP A 84 11.75 13.05 -1.50
CA ASP A 84 11.49 12.39 -2.79
C ASP A 84 10.66 11.12 -2.61
N ILE A 85 10.92 10.35 -1.55
CA ILE A 85 10.10 9.20 -1.18
C ILE A 85 8.66 9.65 -0.90
N ALA A 86 8.47 10.73 -0.13
CA ALA A 86 7.17 11.29 0.19
C ALA A 86 6.42 11.76 -1.06
N ARG A 87 7.12 12.48 -1.95
CA ARG A 87 6.57 12.92 -3.24
C ARG A 87 6.14 11.73 -4.09
N ALA A 88 6.99 10.73 -4.24
CA ALA A 88 6.68 9.51 -5.01
C ALA A 88 5.53 8.70 -4.40
N ALA A 89 5.49 8.60 -3.07
CA ALA A 89 4.47 7.87 -2.34
C ALA A 89 3.12 8.61 -2.27
N GLY A 90 3.06 9.90 -2.63
CA GLY A 90 1.86 10.72 -2.57
C GLY A 90 1.38 11.01 -1.14
N VAL A 91 2.31 11.16 -0.19
CA VAL A 91 2.01 11.42 1.23
C VAL A 91 2.92 12.49 1.82
N ALA A 92 2.54 13.05 2.96
CA ALA A 92 3.40 13.98 3.68
C ALA A 92 4.69 13.31 4.21
N PRO A 93 5.83 14.03 4.29
CA PRO A 93 7.08 13.51 4.85
C PRO A 93 6.96 12.92 6.25
N SER A 94 6.10 13.51 7.11
CA SER A 94 5.79 12.99 8.44
C SER A 94 5.27 11.55 8.42
N SER A 95 4.50 11.20 7.39
CA SER A 95 3.96 9.86 7.17
C SER A 95 5.05 8.84 6.79
N ILE A 96 6.12 9.30 6.13
CA ILE A 96 7.28 8.47 5.80
C ILE A 96 8.13 8.24 7.06
N HIS A 97 8.41 9.29 7.83
CA HIS A 97 9.12 9.16 9.12
C HIS A 97 8.42 8.19 10.07
N TYR A 98 7.09 8.28 10.18
CA TYR A 98 6.31 7.33 10.98
C TYR A 98 6.53 5.87 10.56
N ARG A 99 6.60 5.60 9.25
CA ARG A 99 6.74 4.24 8.69
C ARG A 99 8.16 3.70 8.70
N LEU A 100 9.15 4.57 8.72
CA LEU A 100 10.56 4.20 8.83
C LEU A 100 11.04 4.10 10.28
N ARG A 101 10.22 4.49 11.26
CA ARG A 101 10.59 4.45 12.67
C ARG A 101 10.81 3.00 13.13
N PRO A 102 11.98 2.65 13.68
CA PRO A 102 12.22 1.32 14.24
C PRO A 102 11.26 1.07 15.41
N GLY A 103 10.67 -0.12 15.50
CA GLY A 103 9.93 -0.56 16.70
C GLY A 103 8.41 -0.40 16.70
N ARG A 104 7.78 0.10 15.64
CA ARG A 104 6.34 -0.11 15.42
C ARG A 104 6.15 -1.15 14.32
N ALA A 105 6.31 -2.42 14.69
CA ALA A 105 5.58 -3.47 14.01
C ALA A 105 4.10 -3.03 13.99
N ASN A 106 3.45 -3.11 12.83
CA ASN A 106 1.99 -3.08 12.78
C ASN A 106 1.52 -4.30 13.59
N THR A 107 1.33 -4.12 14.89
CA THR A 107 0.51 -5.03 15.69
C THR A 107 -0.89 -4.87 15.12
N PRO A 108 -1.50 -5.89 14.50
CA PRO A 108 -2.94 -5.89 14.37
C PRO A 108 -3.47 -6.01 15.80
N GLU A 109 -3.81 -4.89 16.42
CA GLU A 109 -4.62 -4.94 17.63
C GLU A 109 -6.02 -5.39 17.21
N GLY A 110 -6.26 -6.69 17.38
CA GLY A 110 -7.59 -7.26 17.53
C GLY A 110 -7.80 -7.61 19.01
N PRO A 111 -9.03 -7.45 19.52
CA PRO A 111 -9.37 -7.67 20.94
C PRO A 111 -9.13 -9.11 21.41
#